data_AF-A0A176S797-F1
#
_entry.id   AF-A0A176S797-F1
#
_cell.length_a   1.000
_cell.length_b   1.000
_cell.length_c   1.000
_cell.angle_alpha   90.00
_cell.angle_beta   90.00
_cell.angle_gamma   90.00
#
_symmetry.space_group_name_H-M   'P 1'
#
loop_
_entity.id
_entity.type
_entity.pdbx_description
1 polymer ?
#
loop_
_entity_poly.entity_id
_entity_poly.type
_entity_poly.pdbx_seq_one_letter_code
_entity_poly.pdbx_strand_id
1 'polypeptide(L)'
;MHSQYGLFLGPTAGAAYAVADWVARMNPGKRILTIFPDHGIRYLQTIFDPEWLNERAEELKRDWSHPAVVEDPKEVGRDWEYFAWGRRSYPEVLGHAPVSR
;
A
#
# COMPACT_ATOMS: atom_id res chain seq x y z
N MET A 1 -5.10 6.03 -12.19
CA MET A 1 -6.06 6.78 -11.34
C MET A 1 -6.35 8.18 -11.85
N HIS A 2 -5.36 9.08 -11.93
CA HIS A 2 -5.56 10.44 -12.47
C HIS A 2 -6.09 10.44 -13.92
N SER A 3 -5.37 9.80 -14.84
CA SER A 3 -5.73 9.77 -16.27
C SER A 3 -7.01 8.98 -16.58
N GLN A 4 -7.33 7.96 -15.78
CA GLN A 4 -8.43 7.03 -16.05
C GLN A 4 -9.73 7.41 -15.33
N TYR A 5 -9.64 7.94 -14.11
CA TYR A 5 -10.79 8.19 -13.24
C TYR A 5 -10.95 9.67 -12.87
N GLY A 6 -10.05 10.56 -13.33
CA GLY A 6 -10.09 11.98 -12.99
C GLY A 6 -9.77 12.28 -11.51
N LEU A 7 -9.15 11.34 -10.80
CA LEU A 7 -8.82 11.49 -9.38
C LEU A 7 -7.37 11.96 -9.20
N PHE A 8 -7.20 13.21 -8.76
CA PHE A 8 -5.89 13.80 -8.46
C PHE A 8 -5.57 13.68 -6.96
N LEU A 9 -4.85 12.61 -6.59
CA LEU A 9 -4.65 12.17 -5.20
C LEU A 9 -3.17 11.97 -4.86
N GLY A 10 -2.84 11.93 -3.57
CA GLY A 10 -1.47 11.65 -3.13
C GLY A 10 -1.00 10.22 -3.44
N PRO A 11 0.32 9.95 -3.38
CA PRO A 11 0.91 8.63 -3.66
C PRO A 11 0.34 7.51 -2.77
N THR A 12 0.00 7.83 -1.51
CA THR A 12 -0.61 6.86 -0.58
C THR A 12 -1.97 6.36 -1.05
N ALA A 13 -2.70 7.14 -1.85
CA ALA A 13 -3.95 6.67 -2.48
C ALA A 13 -3.68 5.59 -3.53
N GLY A 14 -2.60 5.72 -4.30
CA GLY A 14 -2.16 4.68 -5.24
C GLY A 14 -1.78 3.39 -4.53
N ALA A 15 -1.04 3.48 -3.43
CA ALA A 15 -0.70 2.32 -2.59
C ALA A 15 -1.96 1.65 -2.00
N ALA A 16 -2.88 2.44 -1.44
CA ALA A 16 -4.14 1.94 -0.89
C ALA A 16 -5.05 1.33 -1.96
N TYR A 17 -5.04 1.85 -3.18
CA TYR A 17 -5.78 1.31 -4.31
C TYR A 17 -5.19 -0.02 -4.80
N ALA A 18 -3.87 -0.15 -4.89
CA ALA A 18 -3.21 -1.40 -5.29
C ALA A 18 -3.58 -2.57 -4.37
N VAL A 19 -3.58 -2.33 -3.04
CA VAL A 19 -4.04 -3.33 -2.06
C VAL A 19 -5.53 -3.62 -2.22
N ALA A 20 -6.37 -2.58 -2.37
CA ALA A 20 -7.82 -2.77 -2.50
C ALA A 20 -8.21 -3.55 -3.76
N ASP A 21 -7.55 -3.28 -4.90
CA ASP A 21 -7.77 -3.99 -6.17
C ASP A 21 -7.37 -5.46 -6.02
N TRP A 22 -6.21 -5.74 -5.43
CA TRP A 22 -5.79 -7.12 -5.14
C TRP A 22 -6.80 -7.84 -4.25
N VAL A 23 -7.21 -7.25 -3.12
CA VAL A 23 -8.21 -7.84 -2.20
C VAL A 23 -9.54 -8.09 -2.93
N ALA A 24 -9.99 -7.18 -3.80
CA ALA A 24 -11.23 -7.33 -4.56
C ALA A 24 -11.15 -8.51 -5.54
N ARG A 25 -10.03 -8.68 -6.25
CA ARG A 25 -9.81 -9.83 -7.15
C ARG A 25 -9.81 -11.16 -6.39
N MET A 26 -9.23 -11.18 -5.20
CA MET A 26 -9.20 -12.38 -4.34
C MET A 26 -10.55 -12.71 -3.69
N ASN A 27 -11.51 -11.78 -3.68
CA ASN A 27 -12.81 -11.96 -3.02
C ASN A 27 -13.98 -11.63 -3.96
N PRO A 28 -14.22 -12.44 -5.02
CA PRO A 28 -15.33 -12.21 -5.95
C PRO A 28 -16.68 -12.09 -5.23
N GLY A 29 -17.47 -11.10 -5.61
CA GLY A 29 -18.79 -10.83 -5.02
C GLY A 29 -18.77 -10.07 -3.70
N LYS A 30 -17.60 -9.73 -3.14
CA LYS A 30 -17.49 -8.83 -1.99
C LYS A 30 -17.35 -7.37 -2.43
N ARG A 31 -17.85 -6.45 -1.60
CA ARG A 31 -17.59 -5.01 -1.76
C ARG A 31 -16.39 -4.64 -0.90
N ILE A 32 -15.37 -4.07 -1.53
CA ILE A 32 -14.15 -3.60 -0.87
C ILE A 32 -14.18 -2.08 -0.81
N LEU A 33 -13.81 -1.52 0.34
CA LEU A 33 -13.71 -0.08 0.58
C LEU A 33 -12.26 0.25 0.93
N THR A 34 -11.76 1.36 0.40
CA THR A 34 -10.45 1.93 0.73
C THR A 34 -10.58 3.44 0.92
N ILE A 35 -9.64 4.04 1.65
CA ILE A 35 -9.67 5.47 2.00
C ILE A 35 -8.47 6.16 1.34
N PHE A 36 -8.75 7.29 0.68
CA PHE A 36 -7.72 8.16 0.10
C PHE A 36 -7.58 9.41 0.98
N PRO A 37 -6.45 9.55 1.70
CA PRO A 37 -6.36 10.51 2.80
C PRO A 37 -6.16 11.96 2.35
N ASP A 38 -5.67 12.18 1.12
CA ASP A 38 -5.26 13.49 0.66
C ASP A 38 -5.32 13.70 -0.86
N HIS A 39 -5.32 14.98 -1.24
CA HIS A 39 -5.29 15.44 -2.62
C HIS A 39 -3.84 15.50 -3.15
N GLY A 40 -3.67 15.39 -4.47
CA GLY A 40 -2.36 15.32 -5.14
C GLY A 40 -1.53 16.60 -5.12
N ILE A 41 -2.13 17.74 -4.77
CA ILE A 41 -1.49 19.07 -4.88
C ILE A 41 -0.17 19.19 -4.13
N ARG A 42 -0.02 18.50 -3.00
CA ARG A 42 1.22 18.52 -2.19
C ARG A 42 2.41 17.83 -2.88
N TYR A 43 2.15 17.08 -3.94
CA TYR A 43 3.12 16.21 -4.59
C TYR A 43 3.46 16.67 -6.02
N LEU A 44 3.02 17.87 -6.42
CA LEU A 44 3.25 18.42 -7.76
C LEU A 44 4.72 18.44 -8.17
N GLN A 45 5.63 18.71 -7.23
CA GLN A 45 7.08 18.74 -7.44
C GLN A 45 7.77 17.39 -7.16
N THR A 46 7.01 16.29 -7.10
CA THR A 46 7.53 14.95 -6.80
C THR A 46 6.97 13.93 -7.80
N ILE A 47 6.09 13.03 -7.38
CA ILE A 47 5.53 11.95 -8.21
C ILE A 47 4.71 12.43 -9.43
N PHE A 48 4.40 13.72 -9.53
CA PHE A 48 3.75 14.34 -10.69
C PHE A 48 4.70 15.17 -11.56
N ASP A 49 5.96 15.30 -11.15
CA ASP A 49 7.01 15.99 -11.89
C ASP A 49 7.80 14.97 -12.73
N PRO A 50 7.82 15.10 -14.07
CA PRO A 50 8.58 14.19 -14.93
C PRO A 50 10.08 14.17 -14.65
N GLU A 51 10.70 15.29 -14.27
CA GLU A 51 12.14 15.35 -13.98
C GLU A 51 12.45 14.54 -12.72
N TRP A 52 11.67 14.77 -11.65
CA TRP A 52 11.78 14.03 -10.40
C TRP A 52 11.63 12.51 -10.58
N LEU A 53 10.70 12.09 -11.46
CA LEU A 53 10.48 10.68 -11.81
C LEU A 53 11.66 10.09 -12.57
N ASN A 54 12.20 10.80 -13.55
CA ASN A 54 13.32 10.33 -14.37
C ASN A 54 14.59 10.12 -13.53
N GLU A 55 14.87 11.02 -12.58
CA GLU A 55 15.99 10.88 -11.64
C GLU A 55 15.90 9.60 -10.77
N ARG A 56 14.68 9.12 -10.51
CA ARG A 56 14.40 7.99 -9.61
C ARG A 56 13.88 6.75 -10.32
N ALA A 57 13.97 6.71 -11.65
CA ALA A 57 13.37 5.66 -12.46
C ALA A 57 13.84 4.26 -12.04
N GLU A 58 15.13 4.10 -11.72
CA GLU A 58 15.68 2.82 -11.27
C GLU A 58 15.17 2.39 -9.88
N GLU A 59 15.03 3.34 -8.95
CA GLU A 59 14.55 3.09 -7.58
C GLU A 59 13.04 2.73 -7.53
N LEU A 60 12.30 3.25 -8.51
CA LEU A 60 10.85 3.09 -8.62
C LEU A 60 10.43 1.82 -9.38
N LYS A 61 11.38 1.10 -10.02
CA LYS A 61 11.10 -0.20 -10.64
C LYS A 61 10.65 -1.20 -9.58
N ARG A 62 9.51 -1.83 -9.82
CA ARG A 62 8.96 -2.94 -9.02
C ARG A 62 8.40 -3.98 -9.99
N ASP A 63 8.60 -5.25 -9.66
CA ASP A 63 8.12 -6.40 -10.44
C ASP A 63 7.04 -7.21 -9.70
N TRP A 64 6.44 -6.62 -8.66
CA TRP A 64 5.45 -7.31 -7.84
C TRP A 64 4.07 -7.34 -8.49
N SER A 65 3.52 -8.54 -8.69
CA SER A 65 2.17 -8.73 -9.22
C SER A 65 1.11 -8.95 -8.13
N HIS A 66 1.51 -9.46 -6.97
CA HIS A 66 0.68 -9.66 -5.78
C HIS A 66 1.58 -9.65 -4.53
N PRO A 67 1.03 -9.44 -3.33
CA PRO A 67 1.82 -9.54 -2.12
C PRO A 67 2.15 -11.01 -1.78
N ALA A 68 3.29 -11.25 -1.14
CA ALA A 68 3.61 -12.53 -0.54
C ALA A 68 3.01 -12.66 0.86
N VAL A 69 2.69 -13.89 1.27
CA VAL A 69 2.21 -14.18 2.63
C VAL A 69 3.42 -14.30 3.55
N VAL A 70 3.35 -13.68 4.73
CA VAL A 70 4.26 -13.97 5.85
C VAL A 70 3.47 -14.56 7.02
N GLU A 71 4.11 -15.43 7.80
CA GLU A 71 3.47 -16.14 8.93
C GLU A 71 3.68 -15.43 10.27
N ASP A 72 4.71 -14.60 10.39
CA ASP A 72 4.94 -13.72 11.53
C ASP A 72 5.19 -12.29 11.02
N PRO A 73 4.50 -11.25 11.55
CA PRO A 73 4.79 -9.85 11.20
C PRO A 73 6.23 -9.40 11.51
N LYS A 74 7.02 -10.16 12.27
CA LYS A 74 8.45 -9.93 12.50
C LYS A 74 9.33 -10.35 11.31
N GLU A 75 8.80 -11.16 10.40
CA GLU A 75 9.49 -11.65 9.20
C GLU A 75 9.35 -10.70 8.01
N VAL A 76 8.59 -9.61 8.14
CA VAL A 76 8.35 -8.65 7.05
C VAL A 76 9.66 -8.06 6.54
N GLY A 77 9.90 -8.23 5.24
CA GLY A 77 11.04 -7.74 4.50
C GLY A 77 10.81 -6.37 3.87
N ARG A 78 11.39 -6.18 2.67
CA ARG A 78 11.28 -4.93 1.88
C ARG A 78 10.28 -5.04 0.72
N ASP A 79 9.70 -6.22 0.55
CA ASP A 79 8.81 -6.52 -0.56
C ASP A 79 7.34 -6.20 -0.24
N TRP A 80 6.48 -6.37 -1.23
CA TRP A 80 5.05 -6.31 -1.00
C TRP A 80 4.59 -7.60 -0.30
N GLU A 81 4.28 -7.51 0.99
CA GLU A 81 3.93 -8.65 1.83
C GLU A 81 2.67 -8.37 2.64
N TYR A 82 1.98 -9.43 3.06
CA TYR A 82 0.83 -9.33 3.96
C TYR A 82 0.79 -10.45 5.00
N PHE A 83 0.23 -10.11 6.16
CA PHE A 83 0.00 -11.02 7.27
C PHE A 83 -1.48 -11.01 7.64
N ALA A 84 -2.08 -12.20 7.81
CA ALA A 84 -3.47 -12.31 8.22
C ALA A 84 -3.63 -12.03 9.73
N TRP A 85 -3.91 -10.78 10.08
CA TRP A 85 -4.04 -10.37 11.49
C TRP A 85 -5.08 -11.17 12.29
N GLY A 86 -6.18 -11.58 11.65
CA GLY A 86 -7.15 -12.51 12.24
C GLY A 86 -7.92 -11.94 13.44
N ARG A 87 -8.05 -10.62 13.55
CA ARG A 87 -8.70 -9.91 14.69
C ARG A 87 -8.11 -10.26 16.07
N ARG A 88 -6.86 -10.72 16.10
CA ARG A 88 -6.08 -10.96 17.31
C ARG A 88 -5.65 -9.62 17.94
N SER A 89 -5.34 -9.62 19.22
CA SER A 89 -4.72 -8.50 19.90
C SER A 89 -3.22 -8.42 19.60
N TYR A 90 -2.62 -7.25 19.79
CA TYR A 90 -1.19 -7.07 19.61
C TYR A 90 -0.34 -8.03 20.47
N PRO A 91 -0.64 -8.23 21.77
CA PRO A 91 0.11 -9.19 22.59
C PRO A 91 -0.04 -10.65 22.14
N GLU A 92 -1.21 -11.05 21.63
CA GLU A 92 -1.41 -12.40 21.08
C GLU A 92 -0.56 -12.66 19.83
N VAL A 93 -0.27 -11.63 19.05
CA VAL A 93 0.53 -11.75 17.82
C VAL A 93 2.03 -11.59 18.10
N LEU A 94 2.44 -10.59 18.89
CA LEU A 94 3.86 -10.26 19.07
C LEU A 94 4.50 -10.81 20.35
N GLY A 95 3.70 -11.28 21.30
CA GLY A 95 4.17 -11.83 22.58
C GLY A 95 4.55 -10.78 23.62
N HIS A 96 4.29 -9.50 23.37
CA HIS A 96 4.54 -8.41 24.32
C HIS A 96 3.52 -7.26 24.15
N ALA A 97 3.43 -6.37 25.13
CA ALA A 97 2.63 -5.15 25.03
C ALA A 97 3.27 -4.15 24.04
N PRO A 98 2.48 -3.27 23.38
CA PRO A 98 3.04 -2.22 22.52
C PRO A 98 4.08 -1.39 23.27
N VAL A 99 5.22 -1.14 22.62
CA VAL A 99 6.26 -0.27 23.18
C VAL A 99 5.81 1.18 22.99
N SER A 100 5.81 1.97 24.08
CA SER A 100 5.55 3.40 23.99
C SER A 100 6.62 4.08 23.14
N ARG A 101 6.21 4.92 22.19
CA ARG A 101 7.12 5.82 21.46
C ARG A 101 7.69 6.89 22.37
#